data_AF-A0A972SBX8-F1
#
_entry.id   AF-A0A972SBX8-F1
#
_cell.length_a   1.000
_cell.length_b   1.000
_cell.length_c   1.000
_cell.angle_alpha   90.00
_cell.angle_beta   90.00
_cell.angle_gamma   90.00
#
_symmetry.space_group_name_H-M   'P 1'
#
loop_
_entity.id
_entity.type
_entity.pdbx_description
1 polymer ?
#
loop_
_entity_poly.entity_id
_entity_poly.type
_entity_poly.pdbx_seq_one_letter_code
_entity_poly.pdbx_strand_id
1 'polypeptide(L)'
;MDLLEFVNRFVKKSDIYVPAAILFLINNKGKATKNQIAKLIYIFEHKKSVKEYEEIVDKMVKSVLLEYDIIEIRRYGFKLKRWPIEERKLKEIQRKCMYSLNGFFIPVNDVF
;
A
#
# COMPACT_ATOMS: atom_id res chain seq x y z
N MET A 1 14.80 -4.97 7.78
CA MET A 1 14.25 -3.62 7.58
C MET A 1 12.91 -3.53 8.28
N ASP A 2 12.55 -2.39 8.88
CA ASP A 2 11.17 -2.16 9.37
C ASP A 2 10.35 -1.34 8.36
N LEU A 3 9.02 -1.33 8.49
CA LEU A 3 8.14 -0.68 7.50
C LEU A 3 8.38 0.84 7.41
N LEU A 4 8.70 1.50 8.53
CA LEU A 4 8.98 2.93 8.52
C LEU A 4 10.29 3.22 7.80
N GLU A 5 11.33 2.45 8.07
CA GLU A 5 12.61 2.52 7.36
C GLU A 5 12.43 2.29 5.85
N PHE A 6 11.61 1.31 5.46
CA PHE A 6 11.28 1.04 4.06
C PHE A 6 10.58 2.24 3.40
N VAL A 7 9.52 2.75 4.01
CA VAL A 7 8.77 3.90 3.45
C VAL A 7 9.67 5.13 3.33
N ASN A 8 10.56 5.34 4.30
CA ASN A 8 11.49 6.47 4.28
C ASN A 8 12.50 6.41 3.13
N ARG A 9 12.90 5.21 2.70
CA ARG A 9 13.96 5.02 1.71
C ARG A 9 13.44 4.79 0.29
N PHE A 10 12.32 4.10 0.14
CA PHE A 10 11.92 3.54 -1.15
C PHE A 10 10.62 4.12 -1.72
N VAL A 11 9.74 4.68 -0.88
CA VAL A 11 8.49 5.26 -1.36
C VAL A 11 8.77 6.65 -1.92
N LYS A 12 8.80 6.75 -3.25
CA LYS A 12 9.00 8.00 -4.01
C LYS A 12 7.66 8.70 -4.28
N LYS A 13 7.72 10.00 -4.56
CA LYS A 13 6.54 10.84 -4.88
C LYS A 13 5.82 10.45 -6.18
N SER A 14 6.48 9.70 -7.07
CA SER A 14 5.91 9.22 -8.34
C SER A 14 5.38 7.78 -8.27
N ASP A 15 5.52 7.10 -7.13
CA ASP A 15 5.01 5.75 -6.93
C ASP A 15 3.63 5.83 -6.29
N ILE A 16 2.63 5.24 -6.95
CA ILE A 16 1.26 5.17 -6.43
C ILE A 16 0.89 3.80 -5.89
N TYR A 17 1.49 2.74 -6.44
CA TYR A 17 1.01 1.38 -6.22
C TYR A 17 1.48 0.83 -4.87
N VAL A 18 2.76 1.03 -4.55
CA VAL A 18 3.34 0.58 -3.26
C VAL A 18 2.76 1.36 -2.08
N PRO A 19 2.73 2.72 -2.06
CA PRO A 19 2.15 3.44 -0.94
C PRO A 19 0.65 3.19 -0.76
N ALA A 20 -0.12 3.04 -1.85
CA ALA A 20 -1.55 2.69 -1.74
C ALA A 20 -1.75 1.31 -1.10
N ALA A 21 -0.95 0.32 -1.49
CA ALA A 21 -1.00 -1.01 -0.89
C ALA A 21 -0.63 -1.00 0.61
N ILE A 22 0.40 -0.23 1.00
CA ILE A 22 0.82 -0.10 2.39
C ILE A 22 -0.28 0.54 3.24
N LEU A 23 -0.86 1.65 2.78
CA LEU A 23 -1.98 2.30 3.47
C LEU A 23 -3.16 1.35 3.63
N PHE A 24 -3.50 0.62 2.56
CA PHE A 24 -4.60 -0.32 2.62
C PHE A 24 -4.35 -1.45 3.61
N LEU A 25 -3.14 -2.02 3.63
CA LEU A 25 -2.74 -3.01 4.62
C LEU A 25 -2.86 -2.48 6.04
N ILE A 26 -2.36 -1.26 6.31
CA ILE A 26 -2.44 -0.62 7.63
C ILE A 26 -3.91 -0.45 8.06
N ASN A 27 -4.75 0.09 7.18
CA ASN A 27 -6.17 0.34 7.46
C ASN A 27 -6.95 -0.98 7.67
N ASN A 28 -6.47 -2.09 7.13
CA ASN A 28 -7.07 -3.42 7.27
C ASN A 28 -6.32 -4.31 8.27
N LYS A 29 -5.79 -3.73 9.35
CA LYS A 29 -5.13 -4.44 10.46
C LYS A 29 -3.98 -5.35 9.98
N GLY A 30 -3.20 -4.84 9.03
CA GLY A 30 -2.04 -5.49 8.44
C GLY A 30 -2.36 -6.60 7.44
N LYS A 31 -3.58 -6.70 6.89
CA LYS A 31 -3.99 -7.78 5.99
C LYS A 31 -4.80 -7.26 4.80
N ALA A 32 -4.57 -7.76 3.61
CA ALA A 32 -5.38 -7.45 2.43
C ALA A 32 -5.23 -8.49 1.34
N THR A 33 -6.24 -8.68 0.51
CA THR A 33 -6.14 -9.47 -0.73
C THR A 33 -5.63 -8.60 -1.89
N LYS A 34 -5.07 -9.24 -2.92
CA LYS A 34 -4.69 -8.55 -4.16
C LYS A 34 -5.87 -7.81 -4.79
N ASN A 35 -7.05 -8.41 -4.77
CA ASN A 35 -8.27 -7.83 -5.35
C ASN A 35 -8.68 -6.56 -4.62
N GLN A 36 -8.59 -6.56 -3.29
CA GLN A 36 -8.92 -5.38 -2.48
C GLN A 36 -7.97 -4.21 -2.78
N ILE A 37 -6.67 -4.47 -2.86
CA ILE A 37 -5.67 -3.45 -3.22
C ILE A 37 -5.88 -2.96 -4.65
N ALA A 38 -6.14 -3.87 -5.60
CA ALA A 38 -6.42 -3.51 -6.99
C ALA A 38 -7.68 -2.65 -7.15
N LYS A 39 -8.75 -2.95 -6.41
CA LYS A 39 -9.97 -2.12 -6.37
C LYS A 39 -9.69 -0.73 -5.81
N LEU A 40 -8.87 -0.62 -4.77
CA LEU A 40 -8.45 0.68 -4.24
C LEU A 40 -7.74 1.49 -5.33
N ILE A 41 -6.74 0.91 -5.99
CA ILE A 41 -5.98 1.58 -7.05
C ILE A 41 -6.90 1.98 -8.21
N TYR A 42 -7.84 1.10 -8.58
CA TYR A 42 -8.83 1.37 -9.62
C TYR A 42 -9.66 2.63 -9.33
N ILE A 43 -10.11 2.81 -8.07
CA ILE A 43 -10.88 3.98 -7.63
C ILE A 43 -10.10 5.29 -7.79
N PHE A 44 -8.77 5.25 -7.78
CA PHE A 44 -7.95 6.45 -7.89
C PHE A 44 -7.47 6.74 -9.30
N GLU A 45 -7.08 5.71 -10.04
CA GLU A 45 -6.49 5.91 -11.36
C GLU A 45 -7.50 5.74 -12.50
N HIS A 46 -8.49 4.83 -12.38
CA HIS A 46 -9.54 4.56 -13.38
C HIS A 46 -9.08 4.36 -14.84
N LYS A 47 -7.79 4.10 -15.10
CA LYS A 47 -7.22 3.96 -16.45
C LYS A 47 -7.18 2.52 -16.97
N LYS A 48 -7.37 1.53 -16.11
CA LYS A 48 -7.27 0.10 -16.41
C LYS A 48 -8.39 -0.67 -15.73
N SER A 49 -8.63 -1.90 -16.15
CA SER A 49 -9.54 -2.80 -15.45
C SER A 49 -8.96 -3.22 -14.08
N VAL A 50 -9.85 -3.60 -13.16
CA VAL A 50 -9.43 -4.16 -11.85
C VAL A 50 -8.51 -5.37 -12.02
N LYS A 51 -8.74 -6.20 -13.05
CA LYS A 51 -7.90 -7.38 -13.33
C LYS A 51 -6.47 -6.99 -13.70
N GLU A 52 -6.28 -5.96 -14.53
CA GLU A 52 -4.95 -5.44 -14.85
C GLU A 52 -4.26 -4.86 -13.60
N TYR A 53 -5.00 -4.20 -12.71
CA TYR A 53 -4.44 -3.75 -11.44
C TYR A 53 -4.07 -4.89 -10.49
N GLU A 54 -4.80 -6.01 -10.50
CA GLU A 54 -4.36 -7.20 -9.76
C GLU A 54 -3.01 -7.72 -10.26
N GLU A 55 -2.79 -7.69 -11.58
CA GLU A 55 -1.49 -8.08 -12.15
C GLU A 55 -0.38 -7.11 -11.73
N ILE A 56 -0.65 -5.81 -11.69
CA ILE A 56 0.31 -4.81 -11.19
C ILE A 56 0.62 -5.07 -9.71
N VAL A 57 -0.40 -5.35 -8.89
CA VAL A 57 -0.21 -5.67 -7.48
C VAL A 57 0.63 -6.95 -7.31
N ASP A 58 0.37 -7.99 -8.10
CA ASP A 58 1.10 -9.26 -7.98
C ASP A 58 2.52 -9.19 -8.57
N LYS A 59 2.75 -8.45 -9.65
CA LYS A 59 4.08 -8.36 -10.30
C LYS A 59 4.99 -7.31 -9.68
N MET A 60 4.44 -6.14 -9.33
CA MET A 60 5.23 -5.00 -8.84
C MET A 60 5.16 -4.88 -7.33
N VAL A 61 3.97 -4.65 -6.78
CA VAL A 61 3.81 -4.35 -5.34
C VAL A 61 4.30 -5.51 -4.48
N LYS A 62 3.85 -6.72 -4.79
CA LYS A 62 4.28 -7.94 -4.08
C LYS A 62 5.78 -8.14 -4.17
N SER A 63 6.37 -8.04 -5.36
CA SER A 63 7.81 -8.25 -5.56
C SER A 63 8.63 -7.28 -4.72
N VAL A 64 8.31 -5.98 -4.78
CA VAL A 64 8.99 -4.95 -3.98
C VAL A 64 8.82 -5.24 -2.48
N LEU A 65 7.59 -5.44 -2.00
CA LEU A 65 7.37 -5.64 -0.57
C LEU A 65 7.97 -6.96 -0.03
N LEU A 66 8.12 -7.99 -0.87
CA LEU A 66 8.80 -9.24 -0.51
C LEU A 66 10.32 -9.08 -0.48
N GLU A 67 10.89 -8.39 -1.47
CA GLU A 67 12.34 -8.11 -1.55
C GLU A 67 12.87 -7.47 -0.27
N TYR A 68 12.09 -6.54 0.31
CA TYR A 68 12.45 -5.84 1.55
C TYR A 68 11.88 -6.47 2.83
N ASP A 69 11.35 -7.69 2.75
CA ASP A 69 10.82 -8.47 3.88
C ASP A 69 9.69 -7.76 4.66
N ILE A 70 8.86 -7.00 3.95
CA ILE A 70 7.76 -6.20 4.53
C ILE A 70 6.48 -7.02 4.69
N ILE A 71 6.19 -7.90 3.74
CA ILE A 71 4.98 -8.73 3.72
C ILE A 71 5.29 -10.22 3.74
N GLU A 72 4.27 -11.00 4.10
CA GLU A 72 4.19 -12.44 3.92
C GLU A 72 3.04 -12.77 2.96
N ILE A 73 3.25 -13.74 2.07
CA ILE A 73 2.19 -14.27 1.23
C ILE A 73 1.30 -15.21 2.06
N ARG A 74 -0.01 -15.04 1.95
CA ARG A 74 -1.04 -15.93 2.49
C ARG A 74 -1.87 -16.48 1.34
N ARG A 75 -2.61 -17.57 1.59
CA ARG A 75 -3.40 -18.28 0.57
C ARG A 75 -4.29 -17.38 -0.30
N TYR A 76 -4.77 -16.26 0.26
CA TYR A 76 -5.67 -15.32 -0.44
C TYR A 76 -5.17 -13.87 -0.44
N GLY A 77 -3.93 -13.58 -0.06
CA GLY A 77 -3.48 -12.19 0.03
C GLY A 77 -2.14 -11.99 0.71
N PHE A 78 -1.97 -10.81 1.29
CA PHE A 78 -0.75 -10.32 1.91
C PHE A 78 -0.99 -10.01 3.39
N LYS A 79 0.05 -10.19 4.19
CA LYS A 79 0.08 -9.80 5.60
C LYS A 79 1.35 -9.01 5.88
N LEU A 80 1.27 -7.89 6.60
CA LEU A 80 2.46 -7.22 7.12
C LEU A 80 3.19 -8.14 8.10
N LYS A 81 4.50 -8.33 7.88
CA LYS A 81 5.32 -9.24 8.68
C LYS A 81 5.44 -8.79 10.14
N ARG A 82 5.58 -7.47 10.34
CA ARG A 82 5.68 -6.82 11.65
C ARG A 82 4.39 -6.08 12.00
N TRP A 83 3.35 -6.83 12.35
CA TRP A 83 2.07 -6.29 12.82
C TRP A 83 1.70 -6.87 14.18
N PRO A 84 1.23 -6.07 15.17
CA PRO A 84 0.93 -4.63 15.09
C PRO A 84 2.17 -3.73 15.09
N ILE A 85 1.99 -2.49 14.59
CA ILE A 85 3.02 -1.44 14.58
C ILE A 85 2.65 -0.41 15.65
N GLU A 86 3.64 0.14 16.33
CA GLU A 86 3.48 1.25 17.29
C GLU A 86 2.74 2.44 16.64
N GLU A 87 1.77 3.01 17.35
CA GLU A 87 0.87 4.05 16.83
C GLU A 87 1.63 5.27 16.28
N ARG A 88 2.71 5.70 16.97
CA ARG A 88 3.54 6.81 16.52
C ARG A 88 4.16 6.54 15.14
N LYS A 89 4.72 5.35 14.94
CA LYS A 89 5.29 4.93 13.66
C LYS A 89 4.22 4.81 12.58
N LEU A 90 3.04 4.29 12.95
CA LEU A 90 1.92 4.11 12.04
C LEU A 90 1.44 5.45 11.46
N LYS A 91 1.28 6.48 12.30
CA LYS A 91 0.93 7.84 11.85
C LYS A 91 1.98 8.42 10.90
N GLU A 92 3.26 8.19 11.17
CA GLU A 92 4.33 8.67 10.29
C GLU A 92 4.33 7.97 8.93
N ILE A 93 4.17 6.64 8.92
CA ILE A 93 4.05 5.84 7.70
C ILE A 93 2.86 6.35 6.87
N GLN A 94 1.69 6.50 7.50
CA GLN A 94 0.49 6.99 6.83
C GLN A 94 0.72 8.37 6.21
N ARG A 95 1.29 9.32 6.96
CA ARG A 95 1.61 10.66 6.47
C ARG A 95 2.52 10.61 5.25
N LYS A 96 3.56 9.77 5.25
CA LYS A 96 4.50 9.66 4.13
C LYS A 96 3.88 9.01 2.90
N CYS A 97 3.14 7.92 3.08
CA CYS A 97 2.41 7.32 1.97
C CYS A 97 1.40 8.31 1.38
N MET A 98 0.62 9.01 2.20
CA MET A 98 -0.31 10.05 1.74
C MET A 98 0.41 11.19 1.01
N TYR A 99 1.58 11.64 1.50
CA TYR A 99 2.35 12.68 0.81
C TYR A 99 2.78 12.25 -0.60
N SER A 100 3.23 11.00 -0.77
CA SER A 100 3.56 10.46 -2.09
C SER A 100 2.33 10.35 -3.00
N LEU A 101 1.17 10.15 -2.39
CA LEU A 101 -0.10 10.03 -3.09
C LEU A 101 -0.78 11.38 -3.38
N ASN A 102 -0.45 12.47 -2.68
CA ASN A 102 -1.07 13.79 -2.82
C ASN A 102 -0.90 14.47 -4.20
N GLY A 103 -0.18 13.87 -5.15
CA GLY A 103 -0.20 14.26 -6.57
C GLY A 103 -1.23 13.50 -7.44
N PHE A 104 -1.84 12.47 -6.87
CA PHE A 104 -2.82 11.57 -7.49
C PHE A 104 -4.16 11.55 -6.73
N PHE A 105 -4.13 11.96 -5.46
CA PHE A 105 -5.27 12.02 -4.57
C PHE A 105 -5.67 13.49 -4.43
N ILE A 106 -6.73 13.88 -5.15
CA ILE A 106 -7.48 15.08 -4.76
C ILE A 106 -8.10 14.75 -3.40
N PRO A 107 -7.99 15.63 -2.38
CA PRO A 107 -8.64 15.38 -1.11
C PRO A 107 -10.15 15.33 -1.37
N VAL A 108 -10.72 14.12 -1.33
CA VAL A 108 -12.13 13.97 -1.05
C VAL A 108 -12.23 14.24 0.45
N ASN A 109 -12.44 15.51 0.80
CA ASN A 109 -12.93 15.84 2.13
C ASN A 109 -14.17 14.98 2.39
N ASP A 110 -14.19 14.34 3.55
CA ASP A 110 -15.40 13.80 4.19
C ASP A 110 -16.14 12.65 3.51
N VAL A 111 -15.47 11.51 3.26
CA VAL A 111 -16.17 10.23 3.14
C VAL A 111 -15.42 9.10 3.85
N PHE A 112 -15.41 9.12 5.19
CA PHE A 112 -15.51 7.94 6.07
C PHE A 112 -16.02 8.38 7.44
#